data_AF-A0A535E563-F1
#
_entry.id   AF-A0A535E563-F1
#
_cell.length_a   1.000
_cell.length_b   1.000
_cell.length_c   1.000
_cell.angle_alpha   90.00
_cell.angle_beta   90.00
_cell.angle_gamma   90.00
#
_symmetry.space_group_name_H-M   'P 1'
#
loop_
_entity.id
_entity.type
_entity.pdbx_description
1 polymer ?
#
loop_
_entity_poly.entity_id
_entity_poly.type
_entity_poly.pdbx_seq_one_letter_code
_entity_poly.pdbx_strand_id
1 'polypeptide(L)'
;MPAPPPSIYPFVQNVLLALRREGLGASLTTRVVRGEAEVRELLQIPEGFAIAAQLGVGWPAVPHPTRLRRRPVEEFATIDTFPGMPLRAPD
;
A
#
# COMPACT_ATOMS: atom_id res chain seq x y z
N MET A 1 -5.53 3.15 20.45
CA MET A 1 -4.14 3.12 19.97
C MET A 1 -4.05 3.97 18.71
N PRO A 2 -3.16 4.97 18.63
CA PRO A 2 -2.94 5.70 17.38
C PRO A 2 -2.44 4.74 16.29
N ALA A 3 -2.78 5.01 15.04
CA ALA A 3 -2.34 4.21 13.90
C ALA A 3 -0.80 4.16 13.83
N PRO A 4 -0.20 3.03 13.41
CA PRO A 4 1.25 2.93 13.26
C PRO A 4 1.77 4.01 12.31
N PRO A 5 2.99 4.53 12.54
CA PRO A 5 3.56 5.57 11.69
C PRO A 5 3.61 5.13 10.23
N PRO A 6 3.30 6.04 9.27
CA PRO A 6 3.18 5.69 7.85
C PRO A 6 4.52 5.33 7.18
N SER A 7 5.64 5.37 7.90
CA SER A 7 6.99 5.14 7.40
C SER A 7 7.22 3.74 6.84
N ILE A 8 6.38 2.75 7.18
CA ILE A 8 6.51 1.38 6.68
C ILE A 8 5.99 1.20 5.25
N TYR A 9 5.04 2.04 4.80
CA TYR A 9 4.39 1.83 3.50
C TYR A 9 5.31 2.02 2.28
N PRO A 10 6.30 2.94 2.27
CA PRO A 10 7.32 2.98 1.22
C PRO A 10 8.15 1.69 1.11
N PHE A 11 8.50 1.07 2.25
CA PHE A 11 9.19 -0.22 2.25
C PHE A 11 8.28 -1.32 1.66
N VAL A 12 7.01 -1.35 2.08
CA VAL A 12 6.03 -2.29 1.51
C VAL A 12 5.87 -2.10 0.00
N GLN A 13 5.85 -0.85 -0.48
CA GLN A 13 5.80 -0.55 -1.91
C GLN A 13 7.02 -1.10 -2.67
N ASN A 14 8.23 -0.98 -2.12
CA ASN A 14 9.43 -1.57 -2.71
C ASN A 14 9.33 -3.10 -2.81
N VAL A 15 8.79 -3.76 -1.78
CA VAL A 15 8.54 -5.20 -1.81
C VAL A 15 7.53 -5.56 -2.91
N LEU A 16 6.43 -4.83 -3.03
CA LEU A 16 5.44 -5.05 -4.09
C LEU A 16 6.03 -4.91 -5.51
N LEU A 17 6.90 -3.92 -5.71
CA LEU A 17 7.60 -3.72 -6.98
C LEU A 17 8.58 -4.87 -7.28
N ALA A 18 9.32 -5.34 -6.27
CA ALA A 18 10.20 -6.50 -6.42
C ALA A 18 9.42 -7.78 -6.76
N LEU A 19 8.32 -8.05 -6.05
CA LEU A 19 7.43 -9.19 -6.35
C LEU A 19 6.91 -9.12 -7.79
N ARG A 20 6.52 -7.93 -8.25
CA ARG A 20 6.07 -7.72 -9.62
C ARG A 20 7.17 -8.01 -10.65
N ARG A 21 8.43 -7.63 -10.37
CA ARG A 21 9.58 -7.95 -11.22
C ARG A 21 9.79 -9.47 -11.33
N GLU A 22 9.63 -10.19 -10.23
CA GLU A 22 9.72 -11.66 -10.19
C GLU A 22 8.49 -12.38 -10.79
N GLY A 23 7.55 -11.65 -11.40
CA GLY A 23 6.36 -12.21 -12.04
C GLY A 23 5.24 -12.62 -11.07
N LEU A 24 5.34 -12.26 -9.80
CA LEU A 24 4.32 -12.55 -8.78
C LEU A 24 3.23 -11.47 -8.77
N GLY A 25 2.01 -11.91 -8.50
CA GLY A 25 0.91 -11.05 -8.07
C GLY A 25 0.98 -10.81 -6.58
N ALA A 26 0.75 -9.56 -6.16
CA ALA A 26 0.68 -9.20 -4.76
C ALA A 26 -0.44 -8.18 -4.49
N SER A 27 -1.05 -8.27 -3.31
CA SER A 27 -2.09 -7.35 -2.84
C SER A 27 -1.83 -6.96 -1.39
N LEU A 28 -1.77 -5.65 -1.14
CA LEU A 28 -1.73 -5.08 0.20
C LEU A 28 -3.16 -4.97 0.73
N THR A 29 -3.39 -5.49 1.93
CA THR A 29 -4.65 -5.34 2.65
C THR A 29 -4.41 -4.92 4.10
N THR A 30 -5.26 -4.04 4.63
CA THR A 30 -5.25 -3.64 6.04
C THR A 30 -6.37 -4.32 6.84
N ARG A 31 -7.02 -5.36 6.28
CA ARG A 31 -8.12 -6.07 6.97
C ARG A 31 -7.69 -6.65 8.31
N VAL A 32 -6.47 -7.20 8.39
CA VAL A 32 -5.91 -7.80 9.61
C VAL A 32 -5.75 -6.79 10.76
N VAL A 33 -5.63 -5.50 10.46
CA VAL A 33 -5.51 -4.45 11.47
C VAL A 33 -6.79 -4.35 12.32
N ARG A 34 -7.95 -4.68 11.74
CA ARG A 34 -9.23 -4.68 12.49
C ARG A 34 -9.35 -5.81 13.51
N GLY A 35 -8.63 -6.92 13.29
CA GLY A 35 -8.59 -8.09 14.16
C GLY A 35 -7.21 -8.27 14.81
N GLU A 36 -6.51 -7.17 15.08
CA GLU A 36 -5.10 -7.22 15.48
C GLU A 36 -4.88 -8.09 16.74
N ALA A 37 -5.79 -8.07 17.71
CA ALA A 37 -5.68 -8.92 18.91
C ALA A 37 -5.64 -10.42 18.56
N GLU A 38 -6.57 -10.88 17.72
CA GLU A 38 -6.69 -12.28 17.30
C GLU A 38 -5.48 -12.70 16.47
N VAL A 39 -5.00 -11.83 15.59
CA VAL A 39 -3.80 -12.08 14.77
C VAL A 39 -2.54 -12.13 15.63
N ARG A 40 -2.42 -11.24 16.62
CA ARG A 40 -1.28 -11.23 17.56
C ARG A 40 -1.25 -12.51 18.39
N GLU A 41 -2.40 -12.99 18.84
CA GLU A 41 -2.50 -14.27 19.55
C GLU A 41 -2.11 -15.45 18.64
N LEU A 42 -2.74 -15.54 17.46
CA LEU A 42 -2.53 -16.64 16.52
C LEU A 42 -1.08 -16.75 16.03
N LEU A 43 -0.45 -15.61 15.74
CA LEU A 43 0.93 -15.55 15.22
C LEU A 43 1.97 -15.33 16.32
N GLN A 44 1.54 -15.31 17.60
CA GLN A 44 2.40 -15.10 18.76
C GLN A 44 3.29 -13.85 18.66
N ILE A 45 2.70 -12.74 18.18
CA ILE A 45 3.41 -11.48 17.97
C ILE A 45 3.74 -10.84 19.33
N PRO A 46 5.01 -10.52 19.63
CA PRO A 46 5.40 -9.93 20.90
C PRO A 46 4.74 -8.57 21.18
N GLU A 47 4.80 -8.14 22.43
CA GLU A 47 4.47 -6.76 22.80
C GLU A 47 5.44 -5.76 22.13
N GLY A 48 4.95 -4.54 21.87
CA GLY A 48 5.74 -3.49 21.21
C GLY A 48 5.74 -3.52 19.68
N PHE A 49 5.17 -4.57 19.06
CA PHE A 49 4.95 -4.64 17.62
C PHE A 49 3.51 -4.27 17.26
N ALA A 50 3.35 -3.54 16.15
CA ALA A 50 2.07 -3.18 15.56
C ALA A 50 1.90 -3.84 14.19
N ILE A 51 0.68 -4.28 13.89
CA ILE A 51 0.34 -4.82 12.57
C ILE A 51 -0.11 -3.66 11.67
N ALA A 52 0.69 -3.32 10.66
CA ALA A 52 0.36 -2.24 9.73
C ALA A 52 -0.45 -2.71 8.51
N ALA A 53 -0.09 -3.86 7.94
CA ALA A 53 -0.73 -4.44 6.76
C ALA A 53 -0.36 -5.92 6.60
N GLN A 54 -1.10 -6.61 5.73
CA GLN A 54 -0.79 -7.94 5.23
C GLN A 54 -0.58 -7.87 3.71
N LEU A 55 0.39 -8.65 3.21
CA LEU A 55 0.55 -8.89 1.78
C LEU A 55 0.09 -10.30 1.42
N GLY A 56 -0.91 -10.41 0.54
CA GLY A 56 -1.19 -11.66 -0.17
C GLY A 56 -0.30 -11.75 -1.40
N VAL A 57 0.44 -12.84 -1.57
CA VAL A 57 1.43 -13.02 -2.66
C VAL A 57 1.24 -14.39 -3.31
N GLY A 58 1.35 -14.46 -4.63
CA GLY A 58 1.30 -15.73 -5.36
C GLY A 58 1.51 -15.59 -6.86
N TRP A 59 1.48 -16.72 -7.54
CA TRP A 59 1.60 -16.78 -8.99
C TRP A 59 0.28 -16.34 -9.62
N PRO A 60 0.28 -15.36 -10.52
CA PRO A 60 -0.94 -14.82 -11.06
C PRO A 60 -1.62 -15.86 -11.96
N ALA A 61 -2.86 -16.23 -11.63
CA ALA A 61 -3.66 -17.17 -12.43
C ALA A 61 -4.04 -16.62 -13.81
N VAL A 62 -4.05 -15.29 -13.95
CA VAL A 62 -4.26 -14.56 -15.21
C VAL A 62 -3.16 -13.52 -15.39
N PRO A 63 -2.80 -13.14 -16.63
CA PRO A 63 -1.80 -12.12 -16.86
C PRO A 63 -2.13 -10.81 -16.15
N HIS A 64 -1.10 -10.09 -15.75
CA HIS A 64 -1.29 -8.80 -15.13
C HIS A 64 -1.99 -7.79 -16.05
N PRO A 65 -2.79 -6.87 -15.50
CA PRO A 65 -3.40 -5.81 -16.29
C PRO A 65 -2.33 -4.99 -17.02
N THR A 66 -2.47 -4.87 -18.33
CA THR A 66 -1.59 -4.04 -19.18
C THR A 66 -2.10 -2.60 -19.32
N ARG A 67 -3.37 -2.37 -18.96
CA ARG A 67 -3.99 -1.04 -18.93
C ARG A 67 -4.58 -0.78 -17.56
N LEU A 68 -3.87 0.01 -16.76
CA LEU A 68 -4.37 0.53 -15.50
C LEU A 68 -4.86 1.96 -15.73
N ARG A 69 -6.04 2.29 -15.19
CA ARG A 69 -6.52 3.67 -15.15
C ARG A 69 -6.15 4.29 -13.81
N ARG A 70 -5.69 5.53 -13.85
CA ARG A 70 -5.48 6.41 -12.70
C ARG A 70 -6.16 7.74 -13.01
N ARG A 71 -6.54 8.47 -11.96
CA ARG A 71 -6.98 9.86 -12.14
C ARG A 71 -5.79 10.69 -12.65
N PRO A 72 -6.00 11.67 -13.55
CA PRO A 72 -4.99 12.67 -13.89
C PRO A 72 -4.43 13.32 -12.62
N VAL A 73 -3.13 13.61 -12.61
CA VAL A 73 -2.45 14.14 -11.42
C VAL A 73 -2.97 15.53 -11.04
N GLU A 74 -3.40 16.28 -12.06
CA GLU A 74 -3.99 17.61 -11.98
C GLU A 74 -5.31 17.62 -11.21
N GLU A 75 -5.99 16.47 -11.06
CA GLU A 75 -7.23 16.39 -10.28
C GLU A 75 -7.02 16.29 -8.77
N PHE A 76 -5.79 16.05 -8.29
CA PHE A 76 -5.53 15.81 -6.86
C PHE A 76 -4.22 16.37 -6.32
N ALA A 77 -3.32 16.86 -7.17
CA ALA A 77 -2.10 17.55 -6.75
C ALA A 77 -2.28 19.07 -6.83
N THR A 78 -1.81 19.78 -5.81
CA THR A 78 -1.81 21.26 -5.74
C THR A 78 -0.42 21.80 -5.48
N ILE A 79 -0.19 23.05 -5.85
CA ILE A 79 1.07 23.77 -5.67
C ILE A 79 0.98 24.62 -4.39
N ASP A 80 2.05 24.59 -3.59
CA ASP A 80 2.29 25.30 -2.33
C ASP A 80 1.36 24.97 -1.15
N THR A 81 0.05 24.89 -1.38
CA THR A 81 -0.95 24.70 -0.32
C THR A 81 -2.03 23.70 -0.73
N PHE A 82 -2.69 23.08 0.25
CA PHE A 82 -3.76 22.10 -0.01
C PHE A 82 -4.94 22.68 -0.82
N PRO A 83 -5.45 23.90 -0.57
CA PRO A 83 -6.43 24.56 -1.45
C PRO A 83 -5.77 25.36 -2.60
N GLY A 84 -4.48 25.15 -2.86
CA GLY A 84 -3.70 25.92 -3.83
C GLY A 84 -4.07 25.62 -5.29
N MET A 85 -3.33 26.22 -6.20
CA MET A 85 -3.54 25.99 -7.63
C MET A 85 -3.31 24.51 -7.96
N PRO A 86 -4.17 23.86 -8.76
CA PRO A 86 -3.90 22.51 -9.26
C PRO A 86 -2.57 22.46 -10.01
N LEU A 87 -1.85 21.34 -9.87
CA LEU A 87 -0.71 21.05 -10.72
C LEU A 87 -1.19 21.10 -12.19
N ARG A 88 -0.45 21.79 -13.05
CA ARG A 88 -0.73 21.85 -14.49
C ARG A 88 0.25 20.95 -15.22
N ALA A 89 -0.20 20.33 -16.31
CA ALA A 89 0.70 19.66 -17.23
C ALA A 89 1.71 20.67 -17.80
N PRO A 90 2.98 20.28 -18.02
CA PRO A 90 3.92 21.10 -18.76
C PRO A 90 3.44 21.27 -20.22
N ASP A 91 3.71 22.46 -20.79
CA ASP A 91 3.45 22.78 -22.21
C ASP A 91 4.28 21.90 -23.17
#